data_AF-A0ABD0NMC3-F1
#
_entry.id   AF-A0ABD0NMC3-F1
#
_cell.length_a   1.000
_cell.length_b   1.000
_cell.length_c   1.000
_cell.angle_alpha   90.00
_cell.angle_beta   90.00
_cell.angle_gamma   90.00
#
_symmetry.space_group_name_H-M   'P 1'
#
loop_
_entity.id
_entity.type
_entity.pdbx_description
1 polymer ?
#
loop_
_entity_poly.entity_id
_entity_poly.type
_entity_poly.pdbx_seq_one_letter_code
_entity_poly.pdbx_strand_id
1 'polypeptide(L)' 'IFKLMKFDSYTRFVRSQLYQSCMLANVEGRPLPGLDPRGRPLMPTKHTSSTSPKEQVKFDKTKE' A
#
# COMPACT_ATOMS: atom_id res chain seq x y z
N ILE A 1 5.70 -2.87 -21.94
CA ILE A 1 5.47 -2.90 -20.47
C ILE A 1 4.53 -1.79 -19.97
N PHE A 2 4.70 -0.52 -20.38
CA PHE A 2 3.89 0.62 -19.89
C PHE A 2 2.37 0.41 -19.97
N LYS A 3 1.85 -0.06 -21.12
CA LYS A 3 0.40 -0.33 -21.27
C LYS A 3 -0.11 -1.35 -20.25
N LEU A 4 0.63 -2.43 -20.01
CA LEU A 4 0.28 -3.45 -19.03
C LEU A 4 0.19 -2.85 -17.62
N MET A 5 1.22 -2.11 -17.20
CA MET A 5 1.23 -1.44 -15.89
C MET A 5 0.11 -0.41 -15.75
N LYS A 6 -0.21 0.33 -16.82
CA LYS A 6 -1.28 1.34 -16.82
C LYS A 6 -2.66 0.75 -16.52
N PHE A 7 -2.95 -0.43 -17.07
CA PHE A 7 -4.27 -1.05 -16.91
C PHE A 7 -4.40 -1.90 -15.65
N ASP A 8 -3.30 -2.49 -15.18
CA ASP A 8 -3.31 -3.34 -14.00
C ASP A 8 -2.79 -2.61 -12.75
N SER A 9 -1.46 -2.48 -12.64
CA SER A 9 -0.83 -2.00 -11.41
C SER A 9 -1.15 -0.54 -11.10
N TYR A 10 -1.26 0.34 -12.10
CA TYR A 10 -1.58 1.76 -11.91
C TYR A 10 -3.00 1.94 -11.41
N THR A 11 -3.96 1.23 -12.02
CA THR A 11 -5.37 1.28 -11.60
C THR A 11 -5.53 0.81 -10.16
N ARG A 12 -4.83 -0.27 -9.77
CA ARG A 12 -4.82 -0.77 -8.40
C ARG A 12 -4.10 0.18 -7.43
N PHE A 13 -3.00 0.80 -7.86
CA PHE A 13 -2.24 1.77 -7.06
C PHE A 13 -3.07 3.01 -6.70
N VAL A 14 -3.74 3.63 -7.67
CA VAL A 14 -4.57 4.83 -7.43
C VAL A 14 -5.73 4.55 -6.45
N ARG A 15 -6.22 3.32 -6.40
CA ARG A 15 -7.28 2.91 -5.46
C ARG A 15 -6.74 2.42 -4.11
N SER A 16 -5.43 2.23 -3.98
CA SER A 16 -4.81 1.68 -2.77
C SER A 16 -4.84 2.66 -1.60
N GLN A 17 -4.77 2.12 -0.39
CA GLN A 17 -4.68 2.93 0.83
C GLN A 17 -3.40 3.77 0.89
N LEU A 18 -2.32 3.31 0.25
CA LEU A 18 -1.08 4.05 0.15
C LEU A 18 -1.30 5.39 -0.59
N TYR A 19 -1.94 5.34 -1.76
CA TYR A 19 -2.24 6.55 -2.52
C TYR A 19 -3.15 7.51 -1.76
N GLN A 20 -4.20 6.98 -1.12
CA GLN A 20 -5.13 7.78 -0.32
C GLN A 20 -4.44 8.48 0.86
N SER A 21 -3.60 7.76 1.61
CA SER A 21 -2.85 8.31 2.75
C SER A 21 -1.91 9.44 2.29
N CYS A 22 -1.23 9.25 1.16
CA CYS A 22 -0.37 10.28 0.57
C CYS A 22 -1.17 11.50 0.09
N MET A 23 -2.34 11.31 -0.51
CA MET A 23 -3.20 12.43 -0.90
C MET A 23 -3.70 13.22 0.31
N LEU A 24 -4.09 12.53 1.40
CA LEU A 24 -4.50 13.18 2.64
C LEU A 24 -3.37 14.03 3.23
N ALA A 25 -2.16 13.48 3.31
CA ALA A 25 -1.00 14.23 3.77
C ALA A 25 -0.75 15.48 2.91
N ASN A 26 -0.90 15.37 1.59
CA ASN A 26 -0.73 16.50 0.67
C ASN A 26 -1.78 17.61 0.90
N VAL A 27 -3.06 17.27 1.12
CA VAL A 27 -4.11 18.28 1.37
C VAL A 27 -4.01 18.90 2.76
N GLU A 28 -3.50 18.17 3.75
CA GLU A 28 -3.27 18.69 5.11
C GLU A 28 -1.95 19.47 5.23
N GLY A 29 -1.11 19.50 4.19
CA GLY A 29 0.24 20.10 4.25
C GLY A 29 1.20 19.35 5.17
N ARG A 30 0.94 18.05 5.40
CA ARG A 30 1.77 17.16 6.23
C ARG A 30 2.86 16.49 5.38
N PRO A 31 3.99 16.07 5.99
CA PRO A 31 4.98 15.24 5.31
C PRO A 31 4.38 13.90 4.83
N LEU A 32 4.91 13.38 3.72
CA LEU A 32 4.48 12.08 3.17
C LEU A 32 4.75 10.94 4.17
N PRO A 33 3.82 9.98 4.33
CA PRO A 33 4.02 8.84 5.23
C PRO A 33 5.21 7.99 4.76
N GLY A 34 6.15 7.72 5.67
CA GLY A 34 7.31 6.86 5.39
C GLY A 34 8.43 7.48 4.56
N LEU A 35 8.33 8.76 4.18
CA LEU A 35 9.38 9.50 3.51
C LEU A 35 9.80 10.72 4.33
N ASP A 36 11.11 10.91 4.49
CA ASP A 36 11.68 12.17 4.96
C ASP A 36 11.37 13.28 3.92
N PRO A 37 11.18 14.56 4.30
CA PRO A 37 11.17 15.71 3.38
C PRO A 37 12.23 15.72 2.26
N ARG A 38 13.33 14.97 2.39
CA ARG A 38 14.34 14.75 1.33
C ARG A 38 14.02 13.58 0.38
N GLY A 39 12.82 13.01 0.45
CA GLY A 39 12.36 11.89 -0.36
C GLY A 39 13.01 10.54 -0.03
N ARG A 40 13.70 10.45 1.12
CA ARG A 40 14.34 9.20 1.54
C ARG A 40 13.38 8.34 2.34
N PRO A 41 13.29 7.02 2.06
CA PRO A 41 12.57 6.09 2.92
C PRO A 41 13.07 6.20 4.35
N LEU A 42 12.17 6.55 5.26
CA LEU A 42 12.40 6.36 6.68
C LEU A 42 12.35 4.84 6.91
N MET A 43 13.42 4.29 7.47
CA MET A 43 13.62 2.87 7.85
C MET A 43 12.34 2.21 8.41
N PRO A 44 12.17 0.87 8.31
CA PRO A 44 10.87 0.21 8.32
C PRO A 44 10.11 0.48 9.61
N THR A 45 9.25 1.49 9.59
CA THR A 45 8.19 1.61 10.57
C THR A 45 7.26 0.45 10.31
N LYS A 46 7.22 -0.50 11.24
CA LYS A 46 6.18 -1.53 11.33
C LYS A 46 4.86 -0.82 11.13
N HIS A 47 4.27 -0.94 9.95
CA HIS A 47 2.98 -0.34 9.64
C HIS A 47 1.94 -1.07 10.47
N THR A 48 1.69 -0.59 11.68
CA THR A 48 0.48 -0.90 12.43
C THR A 48 -0.65 -0.09 11.82
N SER A 49 -1.05 -0.44 10.60
CA SER A 49 -2.36 -0.09 10.07
C SER A 49 -3.06 -1.42 9.81
N SER A 50 -3.63 -1.93 10.89
CA SER A 50 -4.74 -2.87 10.88
C SER A 50 -5.78 -2.47 9.84
N THR A 51 -5.79 -3.17 8.71
CA THR A 51 -6.97 -3.50 7.88
C THR A 51 -6.48 -4.35 6.71
N SER A 52 -5.93 -5.51 7.03
CA SER A 52 -5.96 -6.63 6.09
C SER A 52 -7.37 -7.20 6.13
N PRO A 53 -8.14 -7.27 5.03
CA PRO A 53 -9.10 -8.35 4.91
C PRO A 53 -8.23 -9.61 4.82
N LYS A 54 -8.22 -10.41 5.89
CA LYS A 54 -7.72 -11.78 5.82
C LYS A 54 -8.61 -12.52 4.81
N GLU A 55 -8.21 -12.55 3.55
CA GLU A 55 -8.76 -13.49 2.58
C GLU A 55 -8.25 -14.88 2.98
N GLN A 56 -9.12 -15.62 3.67
CA GLN A 56 -8.85 -16.98 4.10
C GLN A 56 -8.88 -17.90 2.89
N VAL A 57 -7.72 -18.27 2.37
CA VAL A 57 -7.61 -19.48 1.55
C VAL A 57 -7.30 -20.64 2.49
N LYS A 58 -8.36 -21.32 2.90
CA LYS A 58 -8.33 -22.62 3.58
C LYS A 58 -7.69 -23.61 2.61
N PHE A 59 -6.47 -24.08 2.89
CA PHE A 59 -5.90 -25.25 2.23
C PHE A 59 -6.03 -26.43 3.19
N ASP A 60 -7.07 -27.22 2.99
CA ASP A 60 -7.22 -28.52 3.63
C ASP A 60 -6.16 -29.45 3.02
N LYS A 61 -5.27 -29.99 3.86
CA LYS A 61 -4.51 -31.18 3.50
C LYS A 61 -4.67 -32.20 4.61
N THR A 62 -5.81 -32.89 4.53
CA THR A 62 -6.04 -34.16 5.21
C THR A 62 -4.93 -35.15 4.83
N LYS A 63 -4.35 -35.73 5.88
CA LYS A 63 -3.38 -36.80 5.90
C LYS A 63 -4.11 -38.11 5.60
N GLU A 64 -3.66 -38.85 4.59
CA GLU A 64 -3.66 -40.30 4.61
C GLU A 64 -2.27 -40.78 4.16
#